data_AF-A0A8J4K5J3-F1
#
_entry.id   AF-A0A8J4K5J3-F1
#
_cell.length_a   1.000
_cell.length_b   1.000
_cell.length_c   1.000
_cell.angle_alpha   90.00
_cell.angle_beta   90.00
_cell.angle_gamma   90.00
#
_symmetry.space_group_name_H-M   'P 1'
#
loop_
_entity.id
_entity.type
_entity.pdbx_description
1 polymer ?
#
loop_
_entity_poly.entity_id
_entity_poly.type
_entity_poly.pdbx_seq_one_letter_code
_entity_poly.pdbx_strand_id
1 'polypeptide(L)'
;TRSPHLSADLNECEVYKREGGPRLCAHACVNLPGSYRCACPAGYVLLGDGKSCEDIDECALSQDNCTRGTTCINTGGGFQCVSPQCPQPAGNVTYVKTSPFQCERNPCPMESRSCHQAPKTISFHYLPLPSNLLTPTPLFRMATAAAPGRPGPDSLRFGIVGGNNRGHFVMQRSDRQTGELILVQSLKGPQTIQVDVDMSEYLDRVFQAKHLSKITVFVSAYEF
;
A
#
# COMPACT_ATOMS: atom_id res chain seq x y z
N THR A 1 -4.44 59.84 -30.60
CA THR A 1 -4.69 58.44 -30.94
C THR A 1 -3.96 57.55 -29.96
N ARG A 2 -4.61 57.18 -28.85
CA ARG A 2 -4.01 56.27 -27.86
C ARG A 2 -4.41 54.87 -28.28
N SER A 3 -3.48 54.09 -28.85
CA SER A 3 -3.69 52.68 -29.16
C SER A 3 -4.26 51.98 -27.92
N PRO A 4 -5.33 51.19 -28.05
CA PRO A 4 -5.67 50.27 -26.99
C PRO A 4 -4.52 49.26 -26.96
N HIS A 5 -3.70 49.30 -25.91
CA HIS A 5 -2.84 48.16 -25.61
C HIS A 5 -3.78 46.97 -25.51
N LEU A 6 -3.72 46.08 -26.50
CA LEU A 6 -4.12 44.70 -26.31
C LEU A 6 -3.14 44.19 -25.25
N SER A 7 -3.45 44.39 -23.97
CA SER A 7 -2.75 43.68 -22.91
C SER A 7 -3.21 42.24 -23.06
N ALA A 8 -2.52 41.51 -23.92
CA ALA A 8 -2.69 40.08 -23.99
C ALA A 8 -2.47 39.56 -22.57
N ASP A 9 -3.44 38.78 -22.11
CA ASP A 9 -3.39 38.12 -20.83
C ASP A 9 -2.08 37.34 -20.68
N LEU A 10 -1.45 37.45 -19.51
CA LEU A 10 -0.20 36.75 -19.23
C LEU A 10 -0.54 35.34 -18.81
N ASN A 11 -0.20 34.36 -19.64
CA ASN A 11 -0.43 32.96 -19.28
C ASN A 11 0.52 32.50 -18.17
N GLU A 12 0.09 32.60 -16.90
CA GLU A 12 0.95 32.23 -15.76
C GLU A 12 1.30 30.74 -15.79
N CYS A 13 0.39 29.89 -16.30
CA CYS A 13 0.65 28.46 -16.45
C CYS A 13 1.84 28.18 -17.39
N GLU A 14 2.07 29.01 -18.40
CA GLU A 14 3.22 28.87 -19.30
C GLU A 14 4.48 29.55 -18.76
N VAL A 15 4.33 30.63 -17.99
CA VAL A 15 5.46 31.31 -17.33
C VAL A 15 6.11 30.39 -16.30
N TYR A 16 5.32 29.83 -15.38
CA TYR A 16 5.85 28.98 -14.30
C TYR A 16 6.29 27.59 -14.78
N LYS A 17 5.89 27.13 -15.98
CA LYS A 17 6.42 25.90 -16.60
C LYS A 17 7.86 26.04 -17.11
N ARG A 18 8.25 27.23 -17.59
CA ARG A 18 9.53 27.44 -18.30
C ARG A 18 10.72 27.68 -17.38
N GLU A 19 10.46 28.15 -16.16
CA GLU A 19 11.50 28.66 -15.26
C GLU A 19 12.14 27.57 -14.37
N GLY A 20 11.68 26.31 -14.41
CA GLY A 20 12.16 25.27 -13.49
C GLY A 20 11.94 25.61 -12.01
N GLY A 21 11.10 26.61 -11.72
CA GLY A 21 10.73 27.03 -10.37
C GLY A 21 9.78 26.05 -9.69
N PRO A 22 9.43 26.29 -8.40
CA PRO A 22 8.49 25.46 -7.68
C PRO A 22 7.17 25.37 -8.43
N ARG A 23 6.59 24.15 -8.51
CA ARG A 23 5.34 23.90 -9.24
C ARG A 23 4.25 24.87 -8.76
N LEU A 24 3.68 25.63 -9.71
CA LEU A 24 2.62 26.62 -9.43
C LEU A 24 1.37 25.98 -8.83
N CYS A 25 1.01 24.79 -9.33
CA CYS A 25 -0.11 23.96 -8.91
C CYS A 25 0.39 22.53 -8.68
N ALA A 26 -0.20 21.82 -7.72
CA ALA A 26 0.12 20.41 -7.47
C ALA A 26 -0.17 19.53 -8.69
N HIS A 27 -1.27 19.82 -9.42
CA HIS A 27 -1.67 19.07 -10.60
C HIS A 27 -1.83 19.95 -11.86
N ALA A 28 -3.02 20.52 -12.11
CA ALA A 28 -3.32 21.27 -13.33
C ALA A 28 -3.39 22.78 -13.06
N CYS A 29 -2.92 23.57 -14.01
CA CYS A 29 -3.05 25.02 -14.03
C CYS A 29 -3.97 25.44 -15.18
N VAL A 30 -4.94 26.30 -14.89
CA VAL A 30 -5.87 26.88 -15.86
C VAL A 30 -5.65 28.39 -15.90
N ASN A 31 -5.24 28.88 -17.07
CA ASN A 31 -5.06 30.30 -17.32
C ASN A 31 -6.42 31.01 -17.46
N LEU A 32 -6.58 32.17 -16.85
CA LEU A 32 -7.79 32.99 -16.88
C LEU A 32 -7.42 34.43 -17.25
N PRO A 33 -8.31 35.22 -17.85
CA PRO A 33 -8.04 36.64 -18.08
C PRO A 33 -7.72 37.38 -16.77
N GLY A 34 -6.47 37.83 -16.63
CA GLY A 34 -5.95 38.57 -15.48
C GLY A 34 -5.58 37.73 -14.26
N SER A 35 -5.59 36.39 -14.35
CA SER A 35 -5.26 35.49 -13.23
C SER A 35 -5.07 34.03 -13.68
N TYR A 36 -4.84 33.13 -12.74
CA TYR A 36 -4.90 31.69 -12.97
C TYR A 36 -5.68 31.00 -11.85
N ARG A 37 -6.04 29.73 -12.07
CA ARG A 37 -6.50 28.85 -11.00
C ARG A 37 -5.88 27.47 -11.15
N CYS A 38 -5.65 26.82 -10.02
CA CYS A 38 -5.28 25.41 -10.01
C CYS A 38 -6.52 24.53 -10.04
N ALA A 39 -6.35 23.30 -10.53
CA ALA A 39 -7.37 22.26 -10.53
C ALA A 39 -6.74 20.92 -10.14
N CYS A 40 -7.48 20.16 -9.35
CA CYS A 40 -7.11 18.82 -8.91
C CYS A 40 -7.73 17.76 -9.83
N PRO A 41 -7.10 16.58 -9.94
CA PRO A 41 -7.67 15.49 -10.69
C PRO A 41 -8.93 14.94 -10.00
N ALA A 42 -9.66 14.07 -10.71
CA ALA A 42 -10.79 13.35 -10.12
C ALA A 42 -10.35 12.56 -8.88
N GLY A 43 -11.19 12.57 -7.84
CA GLY A 43 -10.89 11.97 -6.53
C GLY A 43 -10.11 12.89 -5.58
N TYR A 44 -9.82 14.14 -5.97
CA TYR A 44 -9.09 15.10 -5.13
C TYR A 44 -9.80 16.45 -5.07
N VAL A 45 -9.63 17.13 -3.94
CA VAL A 45 -10.11 18.50 -3.71
C VAL A 45 -8.96 19.49 -3.63
N LEU A 46 -9.20 20.72 -4.08
CA LEU A 46 -8.24 21.83 -3.96
C LEU A 46 -8.27 22.35 -2.53
N LEU A 47 -7.10 22.41 -1.89
CA LEU A 47 -6.95 22.94 -0.54
C LEU A 47 -7.13 24.47 -0.50
N GLY A 48 -7.25 25.01 0.71
CA GLY A 48 -7.45 26.45 0.94
C GLY A 48 -6.30 27.34 0.46
N ASP A 49 -5.13 26.77 0.17
CA ASP A 49 -4.01 27.48 -0.47
C ASP A 49 -4.23 27.72 -1.98
N GLY A 50 -5.29 27.15 -2.55
CA GLY A 50 -5.64 27.27 -3.96
C GLY A 50 -4.67 26.56 -4.91
N LYS A 51 -3.76 25.71 -4.40
CA LYS A 51 -2.67 25.11 -5.17
C LYS A 51 -2.49 23.61 -4.95
N SER A 52 -2.65 23.16 -3.70
CA SER A 52 -2.41 21.79 -3.27
C SER A 52 -3.67 20.95 -3.44
N CYS A 53 -3.47 19.65 -3.70
CA CYS A 53 -4.56 18.69 -3.84
C CYS A 53 -4.54 17.72 -2.68
N GLU A 54 -5.70 17.47 -2.09
CA GLU A 54 -5.91 16.48 -1.05
C GLU A 54 -6.87 15.40 -1.56
N ASP A 55 -6.54 14.16 -1.26
CA ASP A 55 -7.34 12.99 -1.62
C ASP A 55 -8.69 13.02 -0.90
N ILE A 56 -9.76 12.69 -1.62
CA ILE A 56 -11.08 12.54 -1.02
C ILE A 56 -11.14 11.15 -0.41
N ASP A 57 -11.12 11.05 0.93
CA ASP A 57 -11.30 9.76 1.58
C ASP A 57 -12.78 9.33 1.52
N GLU A 58 -13.14 8.58 0.48
CA GLU A 58 -14.52 8.13 0.30
C GLU A 58 -14.95 7.15 1.40
N CYS A 59 -14.02 6.42 2.02
CA CYS A 59 -14.31 5.52 3.13
C CYS A 59 -14.71 6.32 4.39
N ALA A 60 -13.97 7.38 4.70
CA ALA A 60 -14.27 8.25 5.84
C ALA A 60 -15.57 9.04 5.64
N LEU A 61 -15.87 9.42 4.39
CA LEU A 61 -17.08 10.16 4.04
C LEU A 61 -18.30 9.26 3.81
N SER A 62 -18.16 7.94 3.92
CA SER A 62 -19.21 6.95 3.60
C SER A 62 -19.77 7.12 2.17
N GLN A 63 -18.89 7.46 1.23
CA GLN A 63 -19.16 7.63 -0.20
C GLN A 63 -18.62 6.45 -1.04
N ASP A 64 -18.06 5.44 -0.38
CA ASP A 64 -17.41 4.28 -0.97
C ASP A 64 -18.37 3.32 -1.71
N ASN A 65 -19.69 3.45 -1.57
CA ASN A 65 -20.66 2.57 -2.23
C ASN A 65 -20.34 1.05 -2.09
N CYS A 66 -19.58 0.64 -1.07
CA CYS A 66 -19.14 -0.74 -0.93
C CYS A 66 -20.32 -1.64 -0.54
N THR A 67 -20.36 -2.84 -1.13
CA THR A 67 -21.40 -3.82 -0.79
C THR A 67 -21.27 -4.30 0.67
N ARG A 68 -22.40 -4.63 1.29
CA ARG A 68 -22.43 -5.15 2.66
C ARG A 68 -21.53 -6.39 2.80
N GLY A 69 -20.66 -6.39 3.80
CA GLY A 69 -19.70 -7.49 4.05
C GLY A 69 -18.35 -7.34 3.36
N THR A 70 -18.12 -6.21 2.68
CA THR A 70 -16.79 -5.76 2.24
C THR A 70 -16.27 -4.66 3.15
N THR A 71 -14.96 -4.43 3.13
CA THR A 71 -14.30 -3.34 3.84
C THR A 71 -13.74 -2.35 2.84
N CYS A 72 -13.97 -1.07 3.08
CA CYS A 72 -13.42 0.00 2.26
C CYS A 72 -11.96 0.26 2.61
N ILE A 73 -11.12 0.40 1.58
CA ILE A 73 -9.72 0.83 1.68
C ILE A 73 -9.58 2.09 0.83
N ASN A 74 -9.26 3.21 1.47
CA ASN A 74 -9.04 4.46 0.76
C ASN A 74 -7.74 4.38 -0.05
N THR A 75 -7.71 4.95 -1.25
CA THR A 75 -6.54 4.96 -2.14
C THR A 75 -6.37 6.32 -2.79
N GLY A 76 -5.15 6.66 -3.24
CA GLY A 76 -4.96 7.96 -3.89
C GLY A 76 -5.77 8.10 -5.17
N GLY A 77 -6.83 8.89 -5.13
CA GLY A 77 -7.78 9.19 -6.21
C GLY A 77 -9.04 8.32 -6.24
N GLY A 78 -9.32 7.56 -5.18
CA GLY A 78 -10.51 6.72 -5.09
C GLY A 78 -10.42 5.69 -3.97
N PHE A 79 -11.26 4.65 -4.00
CA PHE A 79 -11.26 3.62 -2.95
C PHE A 79 -11.33 2.22 -3.56
N GLN A 80 -11.09 1.22 -2.71
CA GLN A 80 -11.24 -0.19 -3.06
C GLN A 80 -12.05 -0.94 -2.01
N CYS A 81 -13.10 -1.62 -2.45
CA CYS A 81 -13.88 -2.53 -1.60
C CYS A 81 -13.25 -3.92 -1.60
N VAL A 82 -12.75 -4.37 -0.45
CA VAL A 82 -12.06 -5.65 -0.33
C VAL A 82 -12.81 -6.60 0.60
N SER A 83 -12.79 -7.88 0.27
CA SER A 83 -13.26 -8.94 1.17
C SER A 83 -12.39 -10.17 0.96
N PRO A 84 -11.19 -10.19 1.57
CA PRO A 84 -10.27 -11.29 1.38
C PRO A 84 -10.88 -12.58 1.91
N GLN A 85 -10.64 -13.65 1.17
CA GLN A 85 -11.12 -14.99 1.46
C GLN A 85 -9.96 -15.87 1.89
N CYS A 86 -10.21 -16.75 2.86
CA CYS A 86 -9.24 -17.77 3.22
C CYS A 86 -9.02 -18.73 2.05
N PRO A 87 -7.81 -19.30 1.90
CA PRO A 87 -7.55 -20.26 0.84
C PRO A 87 -8.52 -21.44 0.92
N GLN A 88 -8.91 -21.95 -0.26
CA GLN A 88 -9.73 -23.15 -0.35
C GLN A 88 -8.99 -24.35 0.25
N PRO A 89 -9.73 -25.35 0.77
CA PRO A 89 -9.13 -26.57 1.30
C PRO A 89 -8.17 -27.23 0.31
N ALA A 90 -6.98 -27.59 0.76
CA ALA A 90 -5.96 -28.24 -0.04
C ALA A 90 -5.36 -29.43 0.73
N GLY A 91 -5.77 -30.65 0.37
CA GLY A 91 -5.44 -31.85 1.14
C GLY A 91 -5.90 -31.73 2.59
N ASN A 92 -4.99 -31.94 3.54
CA ASN A 92 -5.27 -31.84 4.98
C ASN A 92 -5.19 -30.40 5.53
N VAL A 93 -5.09 -29.38 4.66
CA VAL A 93 -4.98 -27.98 5.07
C VAL A 93 -6.31 -27.29 4.90
N THR A 94 -6.86 -26.78 6.00
CA THR A 94 -8.07 -25.95 6.02
C THR A 94 -7.82 -24.71 6.87
N TYR A 95 -8.47 -23.60 6.49
CA TYR A 95 -8.38 -22.31 7.18
C TYR A 95 -9.76 -21.82 7.58
N VAL A 96 -9.83 -21.17 8.74
CA VAL A 96 -11.01 -20.46 9.23
C VAL A 96 -10.72 -18.97 9.29
N LYS A 97 -11.72 -18.16 8.93
CA LYS A 97 -11.64 -16.69 9.01
C LYS A 97 -11.83 -16.27 10.46
N THR A 98 -10.78 -15.72 11.07
CA THR A 98 -10.79 -15.26 12.48
C THR A 98 -11.06 -13.77 12.61
N SER A 99 -10.78 -13.00 11.55
CA SER A 99 -11.14 -11.58 11.44
C SER A 99 -11.41 -11.22 9.97
N PRO A 100 -11.89 -10.00 9.65
CA PRO A 100 -12.06 -9.55 8.26
C PRO A 100 -10.81 -9.74 7.39
N PHE A 101 -9.63 -9.66 8.00
CA PHE A 101 -8.32 -9.67 7.34
C PHE A 101 -7.37 -10.76 7.83
N GLN A 102 -7.88 -11.76 8.56
CA GLN A 102 -7.05 -12.82 9.11
C GLN A 102 -7.71 -14.20 8.99
N CYS A 103 -6.89 -15.16 8.61
CA CYS A 103 -7.23 -16.58 8.60
C CYS A 103 -6.27 -17.34 9.51
N GLU A 104 -6.79 -18.35 10.19
CA GLU A 104 -6.01 -19.28 11.00
C GLU A 104 -6.21 -20.71 10.48
N ARG A 105 -5.11 -21.47 10.43
CA ARG A 105 -5.12 -22.86 10.00
C ARG A 105 -5.72 -23.73 11.09
N ASN A 106 -6.60 -24.64 10.73
CA ASN A 106 -7.11 -25.65 11.66
C ASN A 106 -5.99 -26.59 12.14
N PRO A 107 -6.19 -27.27 13.30
CA PRO A 107 -5.25 -28.28 13.79
C PRO A 107 -4.90 -29.33 12.73
N CYS A 108 -3.61 -29.61 12.59
CA CYS A 108 -3.11 -30.57 11.62
C CYS A 108 -3.15 -32.01 12.16
N PRO A 109 -3.46 -33.02 11.33
CA PRO A 109 -3.18 -34.41 11.66
C PRO A 109 -1.69 -34.63 11.89
N MET A 110 -1.32 -35.42 12.90
CA MET A 110 0.08 -35.62 13.34
C MET A 110 1.04 -35.99 12.20
N GLU A 111 0.63 -36.87 11.30
CA GLU A 111 1.48 -37.36 10.20
C GLU A 111 1.55 -36.42 8.98
N SER A 112 0.73 -35.35 8.97
CA SER A 112 0.62 -34.46 7.81
C SER A 112 1.73 -33.40 7.82
N ARG A 113 2.91 -33.75 7.32
CA ARG A 113 4.05 -32.82 7.20
C ARG A 113 3.70 -31.59 6.36
N SER A 114 2.99 -31.77 5.25
CA SER A 114 2.55 -30.68 4.38
C SER A 114 1.63 -29.69 5.10
N CYS A 115 0.75 -30.18 5.98
CA CYS A 115 -0.09 -29.33 6.80
C CYS A 115 0.73 -28.55 7.82
N HIS A 116 1.63 -29.20 8.56
CA HIS A 116 2.46 -28.52 9.56
C HIS A 116 3.34 -27.43 8.94
N GLN A 117 3.83 -27.63 7.71
CA GLN A 117 4.63 -26.65 6.96
C GLN A 117 3.82 -25.51 6.33
N ALA A 118 2.49 -25.65 6.20
CA ALA A 118 1.64 -24.57 5.71
C ALA A 118 1.67 -23.36 6.69
N PRO A 119 1.29 -22.15 6.26
CA PRO A 119 1.14 -21.03 7.19
C PRO A 119 0.15 -21.37 8.32
N LYS A 120 0.52 -21.09 9.57
CA LYS A 120 -0.38 -21.14 10.71
C LYS A 120 -1.39 -20.00 10.64
N THR A 121 -0.96 -18.82 10.23
CA THR A 121 -1.83 -17.67 10.01
C THR A 121 -1.59 -17.06 8.64
N ILE A 122 -2.64 -16.51 8.04
CA ILE A 122 -2.59 -15.70 6.83
C ILE A 122 -3.24 -14.36 7.15
N SER A 123 -2.52 -13.28 6.93
CA SER A 123 -3.01 -11.90 7.13
C SER A 123 -3.05 -11.16 5.80
N PHE A 124 -4.04 -10.31 5.62
CA PHE A 124 -4.22 -9.51 4.40
C PHE A 124 -3.98 -8.04 4.72
N HIS A 125 -3.11 -7.41 3.95
CA HIS A 125 -2.71 -6.01 4.14
C HIS A 125 -2.89 -5.25 2.85
N TYR A 126 -3.33 -4.01 2.96
CA TYR A 126 -3.59 -3.13 1.82
C TYR A 126 -2.83 -1.83 2.03
N LEU A 127 -1.93 -1.50 1.11
CA LEU A 127 -1.04 -0.35 1.19
C LEU A 127 -1.31 0.60 0.03
N PRO A 128 -2.07 1.69 0.26
CA PRO A 128 -2.20 2.76 -0.71
C PRO A 128 -0.90 3.57 -0.74
N LEU A 129 -0.26 3.69 -1.90
CA LEU A 129 1.03 4.33 -2.07
C LEU A 129 1.01 5.32 -3.24
N PRO A 130 1.68 6.49 -3.13
CA PRO A 130 1.88 7.37 -4.27
C PRO A 130 2.95 6.81 -5.21
N SER A 131 2.98 7.30 -6.45
CA SER A 131 3.92 6.79 -7.48
C SER A 131 5.36 7.30 -7.33
N ASN A 132 5.60 8.35 -6.54
CA ASN A 132 6.91 9.01 -6.39
C ASN A 132 7.64 8.67 -5.07
N LEU A 133 7.28 7.57 -4.41
CA LEU A 133 8.01 7.10 -3.23
C LEU A 133 9.52 7.00 -3.54
N LEU A 134 10.32 7.63 -2.69
CA LEU A 134 11.77 7.52 -2.75
C LEU A 134 12.20 6.07 -2.49
N THR A 135 13.38 5.72 -2.97
CA THR A 135 13.97 4.40 -2.70
C THR A 135 15.36 4.57 -2.10
N PRO A 136 15.73 3.77 -1.08
CA PRO A 136 14.93 2.73 -0.43
C PRO A 136 13.88 3.29 0.56
N THR A 137 12.68 2.69 0.62
CA THR A 137 11.64 3.04 1.62
C THR A 137 11.07 1.78 2.30
N PRO A 138 11.12 1.67 3.64
CA PRO A 138 10.44 0.59 4.36
C PRO A 138 8.92 0.79 4.32
N LEU A 139 8.18 -0.24 3.91
CA LEU A 139 6.72 -0.16 3.70
C LEU A 139 5.91 -1.05 4.64
N PHE A 140 6.49 -2.16 5.09
CA PHE A 140 5.80 -3.11 5.94
C PHE A 140 6.77 -3.78 6.89
N ARG A 141 6.33 -4.01 8.13
CA ARG A 141 7.15 -4.60 9.19
C ARG A 141 6.49 -5.87 9.72
N MET A 142 7.28 -6.93 9.82
CA MET A 142 6.91 -8.17 10.50
C MET A 142 7.79 -8.34 11.73
N ALA A 143 7.16 -8.55 12.87
CA ALA A 143 7.86 -8.82 14.12
C ALA A 143 7.03 -9.75 15.00
N THR A 144 7.70 -10.47 15.90
CA THR A 144 7.02 -11.24 16.94
C THR A 144 6.63 -10.34 18.10
N ALA A 145 5.45 -10.56 18.68
CA ALA A 145 5.10 -9.94 19.95
C ALA A 145 5.96 -10.58 21.06
N ALA A 146 6.78 -9.77 21.75
CA ALA A 146 7.49 -10.23 22.94
C ALA A 146 6.46 -10.50 24.05
N ALA A 147 6.16 -11.77 24.32
CA ALA A 147 5.30 -12.14 25.44
C ALA A 147 6.13 -12.17 26.74
N PRO A 148 5.72 -11.48 27.82
CA PRO A 148 6.42 -11.54 29.10
C PRO A 148 6.49 -12.99 29.61
N GLY A 149 7.69 -13.48 29.92
CA GLY A 149 7.89 -14.78 30.57
C GLY A 149 7.78 -16.03 29.68
N ARG A 150 7.63 -15.89 28.36
CA ARG A 150 7.82 -17.01 27.42
C ARG A 150 9.15 -16.87 26.70
N PRO A 151 9.96 -17.94 26.55
CA PRO A 151 11.03 -17.95 25.57
C PRO A 151 10.39 -17.68 24.21
N GLY A 152 10.64 -16.50 23.63
CA GLY A 152 10.27 -16.20 22.25
C GLY A 152 11.06 -17.10 21.29
N PRO A 153 10.74 -17.10 20.00
CA PRO A 153 11.58 -17.79 19.03
C PRO A 153 12.99 -17.19 19.03
N ASP A 154 14.01 -18.03 19.13
CA ASP A 154 15.41 -17.59 19.13
C ASP A 154 15.85 -17.10 17.74
N SER A 155 15.18 -17.58 16.68
CA SER A 155 15.48 -17.19 15.31
C SER A 155 14.22 -17.06 14.45
N LEU A 156 14.19 -15.99 13.66
CA LEU A 156 13.20 -15.73 12.63
C LEU A 156 13.84 -15.79 11.24
N ARG A 157 13.06 -16.25 10.26
CA ARG A 157 13.39 -16.14 8.83
C ARG A 157 12.28 -15.41 8.10
N PHE A 158 12.66 -14.54 7.19
CA PHE A 158 11.74 -13.75 6.39
C PHE A 158 12.00 -13.98 4.91
N GLY A 159 10.95 -13.98 4.10
CA GLY A 159 11.09 -14.15 2.65
C GLY A 159 9.93 -13.58 1.86
N ILE A 160 10.21 -13.14 0.64
CA ILE A 160 9.17 -12.94 -0.38
C ILE A 160 8.93 -14.30 -1.02
N VAL A 161 7.70 -14.80 -0.90
CA VAL A 161 7.33 -16.16 -1.33
C VAL A 161 6.42 -16.17 -2.56
N GLY A 162 5.91 -15.01 -2.98
CA GLY A 162 5.03 -14.93 -4.14
C GLY A 162 4.55 -13.53 -4.48
N GLY A 163 3.53 -13.48 -5.34
CA GLY A 163 2.95 -12.25 -5.88
C GLY A 163 3.52 -11.86 -7.26
N ASN A 164 3.14 -10.69 -7.76
CA ASN A 164 3.51 -10.16 -9.07
C ASN A 164 4.49 -8.97 -8.96
N ASN A 165 5.33 -8.99 -7.94
CA ASN A 165 6.12 -7.85 -7.47
C ASN A 165 7.32 -7.44 -8.35
N ARG A 166 7.72 -8.27 -9.33
CA ARG A 166 8.75 -7.99 -10.36
C ARG A 166 10.09 -7.42 -9.83
N GLY A 167 10.44 -7.68 -8.57
CA GLY A 167 11.69 -7.19 -7.98
C GLY A 167 11.63 -5.75 -7.46
N HIS A 168 10.45 -5.13 -7.40
CA HIS A 168 10.27 -3.81 -6.79
C HIS A 168 10.57 -3.78 -5.29
N PHE A 169 10.46 -4.93 -4.63
CA PHE A 169 10.59 -5.06 -3.19
C PHE A 169 11.63 -6.09 -2.82
N VAL A 170 12.30 -5.86 -1.70
CA VAL A 170 13.14 -6.84 -1.03
C VAL A 170 12.67 -7.01 0.41
N MET A 171 12.87 -8.21 0.94
CA MET A 171 12.70 -8.45 2.37
C MET A 171 14.07 -8.35 3.04
N GLN A 172 14.22 -7.40 3.96
CA GLN A 172 15.46 -7.20 4.70
C GLN A 172 15.22 -7.41 6.19
N ARG A 173 16.22 -7.97 6.87
CA ARG A 173 16.19 -8.09 8.33
C ARG A 173 16.67 -6.78 8.96
N SER A 174 15.82 -6.16 9.77
CA SER A 174 16.15 -4.92 10.50
C SER A 174 16.87 -5.25 11.82
N ASP A 175 16.39 -6.26 12.55
CA ASP A 175 17.03 -6.75 13.77
C ASP A 175 16.79 -8.26 13.97
N ARG A 176 17.10 -8.83 15.14
CA ARG A 176 16.92 -10.27 15.39
C ARG A 176 15.45 -10.73 15.31
N GLN A 177 14.50 -9.86 15.60
CA GLN A 177 13.07 -10.17 15.67
C GLN A 177 12.22 -9.41 14.64
N THR A 178 12.85 -8.59 13.79
CA THR A 178 12.16 -7.72 12.83
C THR A 178 12.63 -7.96 11.41
N GLY A 179 11.67 -8.17 10.51
CA GLY A 179 11.86 -8.12 9.07
C GLY A 179 11.03 -7.00 8.45
N GLU A 180 11.58 -6.34 7.43
CA GLU A 180 10.97 -5.21 6.73
C GLU A 180 10.89 -5.48 5.24
N LEU A 181 9.72 -5.22 4.66
CA LEU A 181 9.54 -5.13 3.23
C LEU A 181 9.95 -3.72 2.79
N ILE A 182 10.97 -3.64 1.95
CA ILE A 182 11.55 -2.38 1.51
C ILE A 182 11.33 -2.23 0.01
N LEU A 183 10.81 -1.08 -0.38
CA LEU A 183 10.76 -0.65 -1.78
C LEU A 183 12.16 -0.27 -2.24
N VAL A 184 12.66 -0.95 -3.26
CA VAL A 184 14.01 -0.72 -3.82
C VAL A 184 14.00 -0.23 -5.25
N GLN A 185 12.84 -0.26 -5.92
CA GLN A 185 12.66 0.32 -7.25
C GLN A 185 11.39 1.17 -7.26
N SER A 186 11.47 2.34 -7.89
CA SER A 186 10.33 3.25 -8.05
C SER A 186 9.11 2.53 -8.64
N LEU A 187 7.93 2.85 -8.12
CA LEU A 187 6.66 2.32 -8.61
C LEU A 187 6.11 3.23 -9.70
N LYS A 188 5.54 2.68 -10.77
CA LYS A 188 4.86 3.47 -11.81
C LYS A 188 3.35 3.32 -11.66
N GLY A 189 2.63 4.40 -11.40
CA GLY A 189 1.17 4.36 -11.29
C GLY A 189 0.45 4.50 -12.65
N PRO A 190 -0.86 4.17 -12.72
CA PRO A 190 -1.62 3.40 -11.73
C PRO A 190 -1.39 1.90 -11.90
N GLN A 191 -1.18 1.18 -10.81
CA GLN A 191 -1.12 -0.29 -10.84
C GLN A 191 -1.39 -0.90 -9.46
N THR A 192 -1.80 -2.17 -9.47
CA THR A 192 -1.93 -2.99 -8.26
C THR A 192 -0.85 -4.06 -8.23
N ILE A 193 -0.08 -4.08 -7.15
CA ILE A 193 1.00 -5.05 -6.95
C ILE A 193 0.68 -5.92 -5.74
N GLN A 194 0.82 -7.23 -5.90
CA GLN A 194 0.70 -8.21 -4.83
C GLN A 194 2.10 -8.70 -4.45
N VAL A 195 2.38 -8.71 -3.16
CA VAL A 195 3.60 -9.26 -2.57
C VAL A 195 3.20 -10.18 -1.43
N ASP A 196 3.51 -11.47 -1.56
CA ASP A 196 3.31 -12.43 -0.48
C ASP A 196 4.64 -12.56 0.27
N VAL A 197 4.64 -12.24 1.56
CA VAL A 197 5.81 -12.37 2.44
C VAL A 197 5.53 -13.34 3.58
N ASP A 198 6.52 -14.15 3.95
CA ASP A 198 6.40 -15.05 5.10
C ASP A 198 7.40 -14.73 6.21
N MET A 199 6.99 -15.05 7.45
CA MET A 199 7.84 -15.08 8.63
C MET A 199 7.77 -16.49 9.21
N SER A 200 8.91 -17.17 9.29
CA SER A 200 9.04 -18.51 9.88
C SER A 200 9.79 -18.44 11.21
N GLU A 201 9.20 -19.05 12.23
CA GLU A 201 9.70 -19.08 13.60
C GLU A 201 10.46 -20.38 13.88
N TYR A 202 11.61 -20.26 14.55
CA TYR A 202 12.44 -21.38 14.95
C TYR A 202 12.84 -21.25 16.43
N LEU A 203 12.70 -22.35 17.16
CA LEU A 203 13.18 -22.53 18.53
C LEU A 203 14.18 -23.69 18.50
N ASP A 204 15.41 -23.49 18.99
CA ASP A 204 16.48 -24.50 18.92
C ASP A 204 16.67 -25.13 17.51
N ARG A 205 16.56 -24.30 16.47
CA ARG A 205 16.59 -24.69 15.02
C ARG A 205 15.41 -25.56 14.55
N VAL A 206 14.45 -25.85 15.42
CA VAL A 206 13.21 -26.57 15.09
C VAL A 206 12.16 -25.57 14.63
N PHE A 207 11.57 -25.83 13.45
CA PHE A 207 10.47 -25.03 12.92
C PHE A 207 9.25 -25.10 13.84
N GLN A 208 8.73 -23.94 14.23
CA GLN A 208 7.57 -23.82 15.13
C GLN A 208 6.31 -23.45 14.35
N ALA A 209 6.38 -22.34 13.62
CA ALA A 209 5.25 -21.82 12.87
C ALA A 209 5.71 -20.98 11.67
N LYS A 210 4.78 -20.80 10.72
CA LYS A 210 4.92 -19.88 9.60
C LYS A 210 3.74 -18.93 9.58
N HIS A 211 4.00 -17.65 9.32
CA HIS A 211 3.00 -16.61 9.19
C HIS A 211 3.12 -16.01 7.79
N LEU A 212 2.03 -16.00 7.03
CA LEU A 212 1.97 -15.41 5.70
C LEU A 212 1.27 -14.06 5.77
N SER A 213 1.84 -13.05 5.14
CA SER A 213 1.21 -11.75 4.91
C SER A 213 1.06 -11.54 3.41
N LYS A 214 -0.19 -11.46 2.97
CA LYS A 214 -0.57 -11.13 1.59
C LYS A 214 -0.75 -9.62 1.51
N ILE A 215 0.18 -8.93 0.88
CA ILE A 215 0.19 -7.48 0.81
C ILE A 215 -0.25 -7.07 -0.59
N THR A 216 -1.31 -6.26 -0.67
CA THR A 216 -1.78 -5.64 -1.90
C THR A 216 -1.45 -4.15 -1.85
N VAL A 217 -0.56 -3.72 -2.74
CA VAL A 217 -0.14 -2.34 -2.90
C VAL A 217 -0.97 -1.69 -4.01
N PHE A 218 -1.68 -0.62 -3.69
CA PHE A 218 -2.40 0.20 -4.66
C PHE A 218 -1.55 1.44 -4.97
N VAL A 219 -0.97 1.48 -6.17
CA VAL A 219 -0.13 2.60 -6.60
C VAL A 219 -1.02 3.62 -7.31
N SER A 220 -1.11 4.83 -6.76
CA SER A 220 -1.87 5.93 -7.37
C SER A 220 -1.26 6.37 -8.71
N ALA A 221 -2.09 6.89 -9.61
CA ALA A 221 -1.65 7.54 -10.84
C ALA A 221 -0.87 8.86 -10.59
N TYR A 222 -1.00 9.43 -9.39
CA TYR A 222 -0.42 10.73 -9.04
C TYR A 222 0.75 10.60 -8.05
N GLU A 223 1.51 11.69 -7.93
CA GLU A 223 2.79 11.79 -7.19
C GLU A 223 2.66 12.59 -5.88
N PHE A 224 1.45 12.90 -5.42
CA PHE A 224 1.22 13.75 -4.25
C PHE A 224 0.33 13.05 -3.23
#